data_AF-A0A6P1ZER6-F1
#
_entry.id   AF-A0A6P1ZER6-F1
#
_cell.length_a   1.000
_cell.length_b   1.000
_cell.length_c   1.000
_cell.angle_alpha   90.00
_cell.angle_beta   90.00
_cell.angle_gamma   90.00
#
_symmetry.space_group_name_H-M   'P 1'
#
loop_
_entity.id
_entity.type
_entity.pdbx_description
1 polymer ?
#
loop_
_entity_poly.entity_id
_entity_poly.type
_entity_poly.pdbx_seq_one_letter_code
_entity_poly.pdbx_strand_id
1 'polypeptide(L)'
;MVSQMLFYSGKPERKRRLGRHGVKSLALLRQAAVTLALVTALLGLAAQAWADGVWQPIGKPGIWFVWYAPSFYTGYAPRTQRADNVHVHLGRGNQVRITVVMDDELIDNYPQDLITREDMIAELVQKDIIQLYMNKSWERFQKKLADNGARELASSKQSMDPAEYRRKSLELMSALNPDQVWHIELNAAGLCSGWLERHKGAQPADMGDKLALVNDIIPTRLWHTEMTPELEQALSSALSAQNADGVMPLLTAAAGKLYPVQDGRIDVWEYTTIYPAGTHDSYTTVDGNRIPNYPVTGVWPLVPRDYGKNQSKSQLGMVDYLSKNPGYGFITMLPYQHAGSYYYNAFHNDGVRVPVGKSFIPPEWKNVKTEREGKQAGQFWVCSRGPVSHGCTRLPSDLMGEFRNILPSVASKAEGLPTFRNNPAYFDVYDIDGDGTPEVMGIKYYMAYRCAGDRDPVEIRVENTREAYYPWLYGKGVFEWNQDGSISFPKVRDGHFVGRKAVAGKTYENLKLFEPDYHGGDKLQFYLLKPDNFESAAGFEFNRELRNVGWGYNPDRKKLFLQ
;
A
#
# COMPACT_ATOMS: atom_id res chain seq x y z
N MET A 1 50.32 44.48 -5.08
CA MET A 1 49.08 45.27 -4.98
C MET A 1 48.44 44.90 -3.63
N VAL A 2 48.78 45.46 -2.46
CA VAL A 2 48.90 46.87 -2.01
C VAL A 2 47.59 47.60 -2.35
N SER A 3 46.77 48.16 -1.45
CA SER A 3 46.94 48.59 -0.05
C SER A 3 45.56 48.99 0.54
N GLN A 4 45.47 49.02 1.88
CA GLN A 4 44.99 50.14 2.74
C GLN A 4 43.73 50.97 2.38
N MET A 5 42.98 51.63 3.27
CA MET A 5 42.80 51.76 4.73
C MET A 5 41.93 53.05 4.88
N LEU A 6 41.35 53.26 6.07
CA LEU A 6 40.98 54.55 6.69
C LEU A 6 39.62 55.23 6.38
N PHE A 7 38.76 55.17 7.43
CA PHE A 7 38.16 56.28 8.20
C PHE A 7 37.63 57.53 7.48
N TYR A 8 36.39 57.92 7.79
CA TYR A 8 36.09 59.30 8.20
C TYR A 8 34.86 59.39 9.12
N SER A 9 35.07 60.12 10.21
CA SER A 9 34.11 60.53 11.24
C SER A 9 33.20 61.67 10.79
N GLY A 10 31.99 61.77 11.33
CA GLY A 10 31.19 62.99 11.25
C GLY A 10 29.92 62.94 12.08
N LYS A 11 30.00 63.36 13.35
CA LYS A 11 28.87 63.97 14.06
C LYS A 11 28.97 65.49 13.87
N PRO A 12 27.83 66.19 13.76
CA PRO A 12 27.65 67.36 14.59
C PRO A 12 26.28 67.45 15.26
N GLU A 13 26.25 68.31 16.26
CA GLU A 13 25.22 68.50 17.27
C GLU A 13 23.92 69.18 16.81
N ARG A 14 22.88 68.82 17.58
CA ARG A 14 21.61 69.51 17.92
C ARG A 14 21.34 70.91 17.38
N LYS A 15 20.14 71.10 16.80
CA LYS A 15 19.18 72.16 17.20
C LYS A 15 17.74 71.66 17.23
N ARG A 16 17.01 72.10 18.26
CA ARG A 16 15.63 71.80 18.63
C ARG A 16 14.60 72.17 17.55
N ARG A 17 13.60 71.31 17.33
CA ARG A 17 12.22 71.72 17.03
C ARG A 17 11.23 70.77 17.73
N LEU A 18 10.45 71.33 18.65
CA LEU A 18 9.23 70.75 19.19
C LEU A 18 8.19 70.67 18.07
N GLY A 19 7.58 69.51 17.85
CA GLY A 19 6.54 69.34 16.84
C GLY A 19 5.79 68.02 16.99
N ARG A 20 4.58 68.12 17.57
CA ARG A 20 3.47 67.15 17.60
C ARG A 20 3.58 65.99 16.60
N HIS A 21 3.71 64.74 17.06
CA HIS A 21 3.34 63.53 16.29
C HIS A 21 3.02 62.35 17.22
N GLY A 22 1.88 62.44 17.92
CA GLY A 22 1.29 61.34 18.67
C GLY A 22 0.12 60.70 17.94
N VAL A 23 0.31 60.20 16.71
CA VAL A 23 -0.69 59.34 16.01
C VAL A 23 -0.02 58.31 15.06
N LYS A 24 1.23 58.51 14.62
CA LYS A 24 1.89 57.58 13.68
C LYS A 24 2.50 56.31 14.32
N SER A 25 2.62 56.22 15.64
CA SER A 25 3.21 55.02 16.27
C SER A 25 2.24 53.84 16.37
N LEU A 26 0.92 54.09 16.48
CA LEU A 26 -0.06 53.00 16.64
C LEU A 26 -0.29 52.19 15.36
N ALA A 27 -0.23 52.83 14.19
CA ALA A 27 -0.40 52.15 12.90
C ALA A 27 0.81 51.26 12.55
N LEU A 28 2.03 51.75 12.83
CA LEU A 28 3.27 50.99 12.68
C LEU A 28 3.36 49.83 13.70
N LEU A 29 2.89 50.02 14.94
CA LEU A 29 2.79 48.96 15.94
C LEU A 29 1.76 47.89 15.56
N ARG A 30 0.62 48.27 14.95
CA ARG A 30 -0.38 47.30 14.46
C ARG A 30 0.12 46.51 13.25
N GLN A 31 0.81 47.12 12.29
CA GLN A 31 1.42 46.41 11.16
C GLN A 31 2.57 45.49 11.60
N ALA A 32 3.38 45.92 12.58
CA ALA A 32 4.42 45.06 13.15
C ALA A 32 3.83 43.89 13.94
N ALA A 33 2.75 44.10 14.69
CA ALA A 33 2.08 43.03 15.43
C ALA A 33 1.37 42.03 14.51
N VAL A 34 0.74 42.48 13.42
CA VAL A 34 0.11 41.60 12.41
C VAL A 34 1.16 40.82 11.63
N THR A 35 2.28 41.45 11.25
CA THR A 35 3.40 40.75 10.59
C THR A 35 4.08 39.76 11.53
N LEU A 36 4.27 40.11 12.81
CA LEU A 36 4.84 39.20 13.81
C LEU A 36 3.91 38.03 14.10
N ALA A 37 2.59 38.25 14.19
CA ALA A 37 1.58 37.21 14.35
C ALA A 37 1.45 36.29 13.13
N LEU A 38 1.61 36.82 11.91
CA LEU A 38 1.68 36.02 10.69
C LEU A 38 2.97 35.21 10.61
N VAL A 39 4.10 35.77 11.06
CA VAL A 39 5.38 35.07 11.13
C VAL A 39 5.39 34.01 12.24
N THR A 40 4.76 34.23 13.40
CA THR A 40 4.57 33.17 14.41
C THR A 40 3.50 32.16 14.04
N ALA A 41 2.49 32.52 13.23
CA ALA A 41 1.56 31.53 12.66
C ALA A 41 2.23 30.68 11.56
N LEU A 42 3.07 31.29 10.71
CA LEU A 42 3.87 30.59 9.70
C LEU A 42 4.99 29.75 10.34
N LEU A 43 5.60 30.20 11.43
CA LEU A 43 6.58 29.43 12.20
C LEU A 43 5.90 28.39 13.11
N GLY A 44 4.69 28.65 13.60
CA GLY A 44 3.88 27.70 14.38
C GLY A 44 3.29 26.57 13.53
N LEU A 45 3.05 26.81 12.24
CA LEU A 45 2.75 25.77 11.25
C LEU A 45 4.01 25.00 10.80
N ALA A 46 5.19 25.62 10.91
CA ALA A 46 6.47 24.99 10.57
C ALA A 46 7.09 24.18 11.71
N ALA A 47 6.84 24.55 12.97
CA ALA A 47 7.44 23.93 14.16
C ALA A 47 6.43 23.05 14.90
N GLN A 48 5.97 21.99 14.24
CA GLN A 48 5.58 20.80 14.98
C GLN A 48 6.89 20.13 15.38
N ALA A 49 7.31 20.34 16.62
CA ALA A 49 8.52 19.75 17.16
C ALA A 49 8.47 18.23 16.91
N TRP A 50 9.47 17.72 16.20
CA TRP A 50 9.71 16.30 16.04
C TRP A 50 9.79 15.66 17.43
N ALA A 51 9.35 14.42 17.58
CA ALA A 51 9.55 13.74 18.84
C ALA A 51 11.08 13.57 19.07
N ASP A 52 11.62 14.27 20.06
CA ASP A 52 12.92 13.93 20.62
C ASP A 52 12.77 12.55 21.25
N GLY A 53 13.18 11.50 20.54
CA GLY A 53 12.77 10.18 20.97
C GLY A 53 13.50 9.00 20.35
N VAL A 54 13.43 7.93 21.12
CA VAL A 54 13.79 6.57 20.74
C VAL A 54 12.47 5.84 20.49
N TRP A 55 12.39 5.01 19.44
CA TRP A 55 11.22 4.16 19.26
C TRP A 55 11.03 3.23 20.46
N GLN A 56 9.78 3.02 20.85
CA GLN A 56 9.42 1.98 21.80
C GLN A 56 9.73 0.60 21.20
N PRO A 57 10.35 -0.32 21.96
CA PRO A 57 10.73 -1.64 21.47
C PRO A 57 9.50 -2.55 21.31
N ILE A 58 8.74 -2.35 20.24
CA ILE A 58 7.59 -3.18 19.87
C ILE A 58 8.00 -4.25 18.86
N GLY A 59 8.17 -5.50 19.33
CA GLY A 59 8.48 -6.64 18.47
C GLY A 59 9.66 -6.41 17.52
N LYS A 60 9.58 -7.03 16.33
CA LYS A 60 10.51 -6.80 15.21
C LYS A 60 9.77 -5.99 14.13
N PRO A 61 10.12 -4.72 13.87
CA PRO A 61 9.31 -3.84 13.04
C PRO A 61 9.54 -4.00 11.53
N GLY A 62 10.30 -5.01 11.12
CA GLY A 62 10.76 -5.17 9.74
C GLY A 62 11.83 -6.24 9.61
N ILE A 63 12.56 -6.19 8.49
CA ILE A 63 13.44 -7.28 8.05
C ILE A 63 14.89 -6.96 8.38
N TRP A 64 15.51 -7.83 9.18
CA TRP A 64 16.87 -7.67 9.68
C TRP A 64 17.87 -8.39 8.78
N PHE A 65 18.95 -7.72 8.39
CA PHE A 65 19.93 -8.29 7.46
C PHE A 65 21.33 -7.72 7.68
N VAL A 66 22.36 -8.50 7.35
CA VAL A 66 23.78 -8.09 7.44
C VAL A 66 24.19 -7.25 6.23
N TRP A 67 23.84 -7.73 5.04
CA TRP A 67 24.13 -7.12 3.76
C TRP A 67 23.00 -7.40 2.76
N TYR A 68 22.98 -6.68 1.65
CA TYR A 68 22.02 -6.96 0.59
C TYR A 68 22.28 -8.36 0.02
N ALA A 69 21.22 -9.15 -0.01
CA ALA A 69 21.17 -10.48 -0.61
C ALA A 69 19.82 -10.63 -1.32
N PRO A 70 19.74 -11.44 -2.37
CA PRO A 70 18.46 -11.76 -2.97
C PRO A 70 17.59 -12.53 -1.98
N SER A 71 16.28 -12.45 -2.19
CA SER A 71 15.28 -13.16 -1.40
C SER A 71 14.15 -13.70 -2.26
N PHE A 72 13.40 -14.64 -1.70
CA PHE A 72 12.13 -15.12 -2.26
C PHE A 72 11.02 -15.04 -1.19
N TYR A 73 9.78 -14.93 -1.65
CA TYR A 73 8.60 -14.81 -0.80
C TYR A 73 8.26 -16.16 -0.15
N THR A 74 8.04 -16.13 1.16
CA THR A 74 7.71 -17.30 1.99
C THR A 74 6.41 -17.07 2.78
N GLY A 75 5.50 -16.26 2.24
CA GLY A 75 4.15 -16.13 2.78
C GLY A 75 3.13 -16.93 1.98
N TYR A 76 1.87 -16.73 2.36
CA TYR A 76 0.76 -17.61 1.98
C TYR A 76 -0.36 -16.89 1.21
N ALA A 77 -0.16 -15.64 0.80
CA ALA A 77 -1.16 -14.93 0.01
C ALA A 77 -1.48 -15.73 -1.27
N PRO A 78 -2.76 -15.77 -1.70
CA PRO A 78 -3.12 -16.43 -2.95
C PRO A 78 -2.52 -15.68 -4.13
N ARG A 79 -2.34 -16.41 -5.24
CA ARG A 79 -1.92 -15.85 -6.53
C ARG A 79 -3.08 -15.96 -7.51
N THR A 80 -3.49 -14.84 -8.10
CA THR A 80 -4.44 -14.85 -9.21
C THR A 80 -3.72 -14.84 -10.55
N GLN A 81 -4.27 -15.52 -11.56
CA GLN A 81 -3.82 -15.39 -12.95
C GLN A 81 -4.63 -14.34 -13.74
N ARG A 82 -5.60 -13.71 -13.07
CA ARG A 82 -6.54 -12.72 -13.59
C ARG A 82 -6.31 -11.37 -12.93
N ALA A 83 -5.65 -10.46 -13.64
CA ALA A 83 -5.38 -9.12 -13.09
C ALA A 83 -6.66 -8.30 -12.91
N ASP A 84 -7.70 -8.55 -13.71
CA ASP A 84 -9.02 -7.91 -13.61
C ASP A 84 -9.75 -8.20 -12.28
N ASN A 85 -9.31 -9.22 -11.53
CA ASN A 85 -9.87 -9.54 -10.22
C ASN A 85 -9.18 -8.78 -9.07
N VAL A 86 -8.11 -8.01 -9.35
CA VAL A 86 -7.30 -7.33 -8.33
C VAL A 86 -7.66 -5.85 -8.26
N HIS A 87 -7.89 -5.36 -7.04
CA HIS A 87 -8.13 -3.95 -6.75
C HIS A 87 -7.04 -3.44 -5.82
N VAL A 88 -6.39 -2.34 -6.19
CA VAL A 88 -5.32 -1.72 -5.39
C VAL A 88 -5.74 -0.30 -5.06
N HIS A 89 -5.91 0.01 -3.78
CA HIS A 89 -6.42 1.30 -3.33
C HIS A 89 -5.52 1.96 -2.29
N LEU A 90 -5.00 3.14 -2.60
CA LEU A 90 -4.28 4.00 -1.65
C LEU A 90 -5.24 5.06 -1.08
N GLY A 91 -5.35 5.12 0.24
CA GLY A 91 -6.22 6.07 0.94
C GLY A 91 -5.56 6.85 2.08
N ARG A 92 -6.28 7.86 2.60
CA ARG A 92 -5.88 8.61 3.79
C ARG A 92 -5.59 7.67 4.95
N GLY A 93 -4.50 7.98 5.66
CA GLY A 93 -3.90 7.09 6.63
C GLY A 93 -2.65 6.41 6.10
N ASN A 94 -2.28 6.63 4.83
CA ASN A 94 -1.06 6.09 4.24
C ASN A 94 -1.04 4.56 4.29
N GLN A 95 -2.09 3.95 3.75
CA GLN A 95 -2.18 2.51 3.56
C GLN A 95 -2.58 2.19 2.13
N VAL A 96 -2.18 1.01 1.68
CA VAL A 96 -2.62 0.41 0.41
C VAL A 96 -3.44 -0.82 0.74
N ARG A 97 -4.73 -0.81 0.42
CA ARG A 97 -5.57 -2.01 0.41
C ARG A 97 -5.38 -2.73 -0.92
N ILE A 98 -5.24 -4.05 -0.85
CA ILE A 98 -5.30 -4.93 -2.00
C ILE A 98 -6.42 -5.93 -1.76
N THR A 99 -7.37 -5.98 -2.69
CA THR A 99 -8.48 -6.94 -2.68
C THR A 99 -8.39 -7.79 -3.93
N VAL A 100 -8.58 -9.11 -3.79
CA VAL A 100 -8.68 -10.07 -4.88
C VAL A 100 -10.03 -10.74 -4.77
N VAL A 101 -10.90 -10.54 -5.76
CA VAL A 101 -12.12 -11.34 -5.85
C VAL A 101 -11.76 -12.70 -6.44
N MET A 102 -11.87 -13.74 -5.64
CA MET A 102 -11.36 -15.05 -5.96
C MET A 102 -12.36 -15.82 -6.82
N ASP A 103 -11.88 -16.33 -7.96
CA ASP A 103 -12.64 -17.28 -8.75
C ASP A 103 -12.37 -18.71 -8.28
N ASP A 104 -13.23 -19.63 -8.73
CA ASP A 104 -13.10 -21.07 -8.45
C ASP A 104 -11.72 -21.61 -8.83
N GLU A 105 -11.14 -21.14 -9.93
CA GLU A 105 -9.84 -21.59 -10.40
C GLU A 105 -8.71 -21.21 -9.44
N LEU A 106 -8.70 -19.98 -8.92
CA LEU A 106 -7.75 -19.55 -7.89
C LEU A 106 -7.90 -20.40 -6.63
N ILE A 107 -9.12 -20.56 -6.13
CA ILE A 107 -9.39 -21.30 -4.89
C ILE A 107 -8.93 -22.76 -5.06
N ASP A 108 -9.33 -23.41 -6.15
CA ASP A 108 -9.03 -24.82 -6.41
C ASP A 108 -7.53 -25.08 -6.66
N ASN A 109 -6.75 -24.07 -7.01
CA ASN A 109 -5.32 -24.20 -7.26
C ASN A 109 -4.44 -23.59 -6.15
N TYR A 110 -5.03 -23.00 -5.11
CA TYR A 110 -4.30 -22.42 -4.01
C TYR A 110 -3.36 -23.44 -3.30
N PRO A 111 -3.81 -24.65 -2.90
CA PRO A 111 -2.90 -25.65 -2.33
C PRO A 111 -1.77 -26.03 -3.30
N GLN A 112 -2.08 -26.17 -4.59
CA GLN A 112 -1.08 -26.52 -5.60
C GLN A 112 -0.05 -25.41 -5.82
N ASP A 113 -0.43 -24.13 -5.76
CA ASP A 113 0.51 -23.01 -5.84
C ASP A 113 1.54 -23.04 -4.70
N LEU A 114 1.07 -23.24 -3.46
CA LEU A 114 1.92 -23.37 -2.28
C LEU A 114 2.96 -24.48 -2.46
N ILE A 115 2.51 -25.66 -2.87
CA ILE A 115 3.36 -26.85 -3.03
C ILE A 115 4.31 -26.72 -4.22
N THR A 116 3.87 -26.11 -5.33
CA THR A 116 4.74 -25.86 -6.49
C THR A 116 5.90 -24.94 -6.13
N ARG A 117 5.63 -23.89 -5.34
CA ARG A 117 6.69 -23.03 -4.78
C ARG A 117 7.56 -23.80 -3.80
N GLU A 118 6.96 -24.64 -2.95
CA GLU A 118 7.71 -25.43 -1.99
C GLU A 118 8.72 -26.36 -2.69
N ASP A 119 8.23 -27.16 -3.63
CA ASP A 119 9.01 -28.19 -4.34
C ASP A 119 10.14 -27.58 -5.15
N MET A 120 9.90 -26.46 -5.84
CA MET A 120 10.94 -25.78 -6.61
C MET A 120 12.06 -25.27 -5.71
N ILE A 121 11.74 -24.60 -4.60
CA ILE A 121 12.76 -24.10 -3.68
C ILE A 121 13.52 -25.25 -3.01
N ALA A 122 12.82 -26.32 -2.62
CA ALA A 122 13.45 -27.51 -2.06
C ALA A 122 14.43 -28.15 -3.06
N GLU A 123 14.05 -28.27 -4.34
CA GLU A 123 14.94 -28.75 -5.40
C GLU A 123 16.19 -27.89 -5.55
N LEU A 124 16.03 -26.56 -5.58
CA LEU A 124 17.14 -25.61 -5.70
C LEU A 124 18.11 -25.69 -4.51
N VAL A 125 17.60 -25.89 -3.30
CA VAL A 125 18.43 -26.11 -2.09
C VAL A 125 19.13 -27.46 -2.17
N GLN A 126 18.42 -28.53 -2.52
CA GLN A 126 18.97 -29.90 -2.59
C GLN A 126 20.10 -30.01 -3.61
N LYS A 127 19.98 -29.30 -4.74
CA LYS A 127 21.01 -29.26 -5.79
C LYS A 127 22.13 -28.25 -5.53
N ASP A 128 22.15 -27.61 -4.35
CA ASP A 128 23.12 -26.56 -3.96
C ASP A 128 23.18 -25.39 -4.96
N ILE A 129 22.05 -25.09 -5.63
CA ILE A 129 21.92 -23.91 -6.50
C ILE A 129 21.66 -22.67 -5.64
N ILE A 130 20.86 -22.80 -4.59
CA ILE A 130 20.70 -21.77 -3.57
C ILE A 130 21.10 -22.28 -2.20
N GLN A 131 21.78 -21.43 -1.44
CA GLN A 131 22.08 -21.65 -0.04
C GLN A 131 21.25 -20.67 0.80
N LEU A 132 20.40 -21.19 1.68
CA LEU A 132 19.57 -20.37 2.57
C LEU A 132 20.46 -19.54 3.51
N TYR A 133 20.17 -18.25 3.62
CA TYR A 133 21.03 -17.25 4.27
C TYR A 133 20.26 -16.41 5.29
N MET A 134 20.98 -15.92 6.31
CA MET A 134 20.54 -15.01 7.39
C MET A 134 19.38 -15.47 8.29
N ASN A 135 18.20 -15.73 7.74
CA ASN A 135 16.97 -15.98 8.47
C ASN A 135 16.39 -17.37 8.17
N LYS A 136 15.40 -17.81 8.95
CA LYS A 136 14.73 -19.11 8.88
C LYS A 136 13.26 -19.01 8.43
N SER A 137 12.95 -18.06 7.55
CA SER A 137 11.57 -17.89 7.07
C SER A 137 11.11 -19.05 6.18
N TRP A 138 12.05 -19.69 5.47
CA TRP A 138 11.76 -20.90 4.71
C TRP A 138 11.32 -22.07 5.58
N GLU A 139 12.02 -22.37 6.67
CA GLU A 139 11.64 -23.45 7.57
C GLU A 139 10.29 -23.18 8.25
N ARG A 140 10.00 -21.90 8.58
CA ARG A 140 8.69 -21.52 9.11
C ARG A 140 7.58 -21.74 8.08
N PHE A 141 7.83 -21.40 6.82
CA PHE A 141 6.92 -21.67 5.70
C PHE A 141 6.62 -23.17 5.56
N GLN A 142 7.66 -24.01 5.44
CA GLN A 142 7.49 -25.45 5.33
C GLN A 142 6.74 -26.05 6.52
N LYS A 143 7.13 -25.64 7.74
CA LYS A 143 6.47 -26.11 8.96
C LYS A 143 4.99 -25.76 8.96
N LYS A 144 4.64 -24.52 8.63
CA LYS A 144 3.23 -24.07 8.61
C LYS A 144 2.43 -24.81 7.54
N LEU A 145 3.00 -25.06 6.36
CA LEU A 145 2.34 -25.87 5.32
C LEU A 145 2.06 -27.30 5.80
N ALA A 146 3.06 -27.95 6.41
CA ALA A 146 2.93 -29.30 6.95
C ALA A 146 1.90 -29.37 8.09
N ASP A 147 1.95 -28.41 9.03
CA ASP A 147 1.01 -28.33 10.16
C ASP A 147 -0.45 -28.18 9.70
N ASN A 148 -0.68 -27.67 8.49
CA ASN A 148 -2.02 -27.46 7.92
C ASN A 148 -2.38 -28.47 6.81
N GLY A 149 -1.57 -29.50 6.59
CA GLY A 149 -1.87 -30.57 5.62
C GLY A 149 -1.96 -30.10 4.16
N ALA A 150 -1.21 -29.05 3.79
CA ALA A 150 -1.33 -28.42 2.47
C ALA A 150 -0.98 -29.38 1.32
N ARG A 151 -0.01 -30.28 1.52
CA ARG A 151 0.45 -31.23 0.51
C ARG A 151 -0.54 -32.37 0.30
N GLU A 152 -1.09 -32.89 1.38
CA GLU A 152 -2.13 -33.91 1.38
C GLU A 152 -3.37 -33.38 0.65
N LEU A 153 -3.77 -32.14 0.95
CA LEU A 153 -4.87 -31.49 0.24
C LEU A 153 -4.54 -31.36 -1.25
N ALA A 154 -3.42 -30.74 -1.64
CA ALA A 154 -3.04 -30.58 -3.04
C ALA A 154 -3.04 -31.90 -3.83
N SER A 155 -2.52 -32.97 -3.22
CA SER A 155 -2.47 -34.31 -3.84
C SER A 155 -3.83 -34.97 -4.00
N SER A 156 -4.82 -34.58 -3.19
CA SER A 156 -6.17 -35.15 -3.20
C SER A 156 -7.10 -34.59 -4.27
N LYS A 157 -6.69 -33.54 -5.01
CA LYS A 157 -7.53 -32.78 -5.95
C LYS A 157 -8.30 -33.64 -6.95
N GLN A 158 -7.66 -34.67 -7.51
CA GLN A 158 -8.29 -35.54 -8.51
C GLN A 158 -9.19 -36.62 -7.91
N SER A 159 -9.01 -36.95 -6.62
CA SER A 159 -9.71 -38.03 -5.91
C SER A 159 -10.85 -37.56 -5.02
N MET A 160 -10.92 -36.26 -4.73
CA MET A 160 -11.91 -35.64 -3.86
C MET A 160 -13.05 -35.05 -4.68
N ASP A 161 -14.25 -34.99 -4.11
CA ASP A 161 -15.36 -34.22 -4.70
C ASP A 161 -14.94 -32.75 -4.89
N PRO A 162 -15.21 -32.11 -6.05
CA PRO A 162 -14.78 -30.74 -6.31
C PRO A 162 -15.28 -29.71 -5.28
N ALA A 163 -16.52 -29.83 -4.79
CA ALA A 163 -17.06 -28.89 -3.82
C ALA A 163 -16.42 -29.10 -2.44
N GLU A 164 -16.20 -30.35 -2.04
CA GLU A 164 -15.46 -30.65 -0.80
C GLU A 164 -14.01 -30.13 -0.87
N TYR A 165 -13.34 -30.34 -2.00
CA TYR A 165 -11.96 -29.87 -2.21
C TYR A 165 -11.86 -28.35 -2.15
N ARG A 166 -12.80 -27.64 -2.77
CA ARG A 166 -12.87 -26.17 -2.73
C ARG A 166 -13.05 -25.65 -1.31
N ARG A 167 -13.99 -26.22 -0.56
CA ARG A 167 -14.21 -25.88 0.86
C ARG A 167 -12.93 -26.05 1.67
N LYS A 168 -12.24 -27.19 1.54
CA LYS A 168 -10.96 -27.42 2.24
C LYS A 168 -9.84 -26.48 1.79
N SER A 169 -9.85 -26.06 0.52
CA SER A 169 -8.88 -25.10 -0.01
C SER A 169 -9.09 -23.71 0.60
N LEU A 170 -10.35 -23.29 0.79
CA LEU A 170 -10.70 -22.07 1.52
C LEU A 170 -10.32 -22.16 3.00
N GLU A 171 -10.61 -23.28 3.67
CA GLU A 171 -10.21 -23.52 5.07
C GLU A 171 -8.69 -23.42 5.26
N LEU A 172 -7.92 -24.03 4.36
CA LEU A 172 -6.46 -23.88 4.34
C LEU A 172 -6.06 -22.42 4.14
N MET A 173 -6.67 -21.72 3.18
CA MET A 173 -6.35 -20.32 2.88
C MET A 173 -6.61 -19.39 4.07
N SER A 174 -7.76 -19.53 4.73
CA SER A 174 -8.12 -18.76 5.93
C SER A 174 -7.19 -19.09 7.12
N ALA A 175 -6.79 -20.36 7.29
CA ALA A 175 -5.87 -20.76 8.35
C ALA A 175 -4.43 -20.22 8.16
N LEU A 176 -4.03 -20.03 6.90
CA LEU A 176 -2.72 -19.48 6.54
C LEU A 176 -2.70 -17.94 6.44
N ASN A 177 -3.86 -17.32 6.22
CA ASN A 177 -4.03 -15.88 6.09
C ASN A 177 -5.19 -15.39 6.98
N PRO A 178 -5.01 -15.43 8.32
CA PRO A 178 -6.06 -15.04 9.25
C PRO A 178 -6.48 -13.58 9.02
N ASP A 179 -7.77 -13.31 9.13
CA ASP A 179 -8.39 -11.98 8.97
C ASP A 179 -8.20 -11.34 7.57
N GLN A 180 -7.88 -12.14 6.56
CA GLN A 180 -7.66 -11.68 5.18
C GLN A 180 -8.56 -12.37 4.15
N VAL A 181 -9.28 -13.43 4.53
CA VAL A 181 -10.16 -14.20 3.63
C VAL A 181 -11.60 -14.00 4.08
N TRP A 182 -12.42 -13.43 3.20
CA TRP A 182 -13.78 -12.98 3.50
C TRP A 182 -14.79 -13.65 2.57
N HIS A 183 -15.90 -14.13 3.12
CA HIS A 183 -17.02 -14.64 2.35
C HIS A 183 -18.06 -13.54 2.23
N ILE A 184 -18.30 -13.08 0.99
CA ILE A 184 -19.20 -11.97 0.71
C ILE A 184 -20.48 -12.55 0.11
N GLU A 185 -21.55 -12.52 0.90
CA GLU A 185 -22.88 -12.93 0.49
C GLU A 185 -23.83 -11.72 0.50
N LEU A 186 -24.22 -11.26 -0.70
CA LEU A 186 -25.11 -10.11 -0.85
C LEU A 186 -26.42 -10.52 -1.51
N ASN A 187 -27.54 -10.12 -0.91
CA ASN A 187 -28.86 -10.32 -1.49
C ASN A 187 -29.11 -9.31 -2.63
N ALA A 188 -29.25 -9.78 -3.87
CA ALA A 188 -29.36 -8.90 -5.03
C ALA A 188 -30.63 -8.04 -5.00
N ALA A 189 -31.77 -8.62 -4.60
CA ALA A 189 -33.02 -7.87 -4.46
C ALA A 189 -32.93 -6.79 -3.37
N GLY A 190 -32.23 -7.07 -2.27
CA GLY A 190 -31.92 -6.13 -1.20
C GLY A 190 -31.04 -4.97 -1.66
N LEU A 191 -29.97 -5.27 -2.42
CA LEU A 191 -29.11 -4.24 -3.04
C LEU A 191 -29.94 -3.33 -3.97
N CYS A 192 -30.74 -3.92 -4.86
CA CYS A 192 -31.59 -3.17 -5.78
C CYS A 192 -32.65 -2.32 -5.06
N SER A 193 -33.30 -2.87 -4.03
CA SER A 193 -34.30 -2.15 -3.22
C SER A 193 -33.66 -0.99 -2.46
N GLY A 194 -32.52 -1.23 -1.81
CA GLY A 194 -31.79 -0.21 -1.07
C GLY A 194 -31.24 0.89 -1.97
N TRP A 195 -30.79 0.55 -3.18
CA TRP A 195 -30.38 1.55 -4.17
C TRP A 195 -31.56 2.43 -4.61
N LEU A 196 -32.72 1.82 -4.89
CA LEU A 196 -33.92 2.56 -5.28
C LEU A 196 -34.37 3.51 -4.16
N GLU A 197 -34.31 3.07 -2.90
CA GLU A 197 -34.65 3.90 -1.73
C GLU A 197 -33.70 5.09 -1.61
N ARG A 198 -32.38 4.88 -1.71
CA ARG A 198 -31.37 5.93 -1.58
C ARG A 198 -31.40 6.95 -2.71
N HIS A 199 -31.74 6.53 -3.93
CA HIS A 199 -31.60 7.33 -5.15
C HIS A 199 -32.91 7.67 -5.83
N LYS A 200 -34.03 7.57 -5.12
CA LYS A 200 -35.36 7.88 -5.66
C LYS A 200 -35.42 9.33 -6.18
N GLY A 201 -35.71 9.47 -7.47
CA GLY A 201 -35.82 10.78 -8.12
C GLY A 201 -34.46 11.47 -8.37
N ALA A 202 -33.35 10.74 -8.25
CA ALA A 202 -32.04 11.27 -8.61
C ALA A 202 -32.00 11.74 -10.08
N GLN A 203 -31.39 12.90 -10.30
CA GLN A 203 -31.18 13.49 -11.63
C GLN A 203 -29.69 13.79 -11.79
N PRO A 204 -28.87 12.79 -12.17
CA PRO A 204 -27.43 12.98 -12.25
C PRO A 204 -27.11 14.04 -13.31
N ALA A 205 -26.38 15.09 -12.92
CA ALA A 205 -26.14 16.26 -13.76
C ALA A 205 -24.93 16.05 -14.68
N ASP A 206 -23.94 15.29 -14.23
CA ASP A 206 -22.72 15.02 -14.98
C ASP A 206 -22.25 13.56 -14.89
N MET A 207 -21.11 13.27 -15.53
CA MET A 207 -20.50 11.95 -15.55
C MET A 207 -20.12 11.43 -14.16
N GLY A 208 -19.67 12.32 -13.27
CA GLY A 208 -19.30 11.97 -11.90
C GLY A 208 -20.52 11.52 -11.10
N ASP A 209 -21.63 12.25 -11.21
CA ASP A 209 -22.89 11.87 -10.56
C ASP A 209 -23.38 10.50 -11.06
N LYS A 210 -23.32 10.25 -12.38
CA LYS A 210 -23.72 8.95 -12.95
C LYS A 210 -22.86 7.81 -12.42
N LEU A 211 -21.53 7.98 -12.40
CA LEU A 211 -20.62 6.95 -11.88
C LEU A 211 -20.81 6.72 -10.39
N ALA A 212 -21.10 7.76 -9.60
CA ALA A 212 -21.41 7.62 -8.17
C ALA A 212 -22.65 6.75 -7.97
N LEU A 213 -23.70 6.95 -8.77
CA LEU A 213 -24.92 6.13 -8.74
C LEU A 213 -24.65 4.68 -9.17
N VAL A 214 -23.88 4.47 -10.25
CA VAL A 214 -23.51 3.12 -10.71
C VAL A 214 -22.70 2.38 -9.65
N ASN A 215 -21.69 3.02 -9.07
CA ASN A 215 -20.82 2.37 -8.09
C ASN A 215 -21.53 2.11 -6.74
N ASP A 216 -22.55 2.90 -6.36
CA ASP A 216 -23.33 2.69 -5.13
C ASP A 216 -24.31 1.50 -5.21
N ILE A 217 -24.43 0.81 -6.35
CA ILE A 217 -25.28 -0.41 -6.45
C ILE A 217 -24.69 -1.60 -5.68
N ILE A 218 -23.36 -1.69 -5.59
CA ILE A 218 -22.63 -2.54 -4.64
C ILE A 218 -21.67 -1.61 -3.87
N PRO A 219 -22.16 -0.96 -2.80
CA PRO A 219 -21.41 0.07 -2.09
C PRO A 219 -19.97 -0.37 -1.75
N THR A 220 -19.03 0.54 -1.97
CA THR A 220 -17.58 0.39 -1.68
C THR A 220 -16.79 -0.67 -2.46
N ARG A 221 -17.45 -1.54 -3.24
CA ARG A 221 -16.80 -2.62 -4.01
C ARG A 221 -16.57 -2.31 -5.48
N LEU A 222 -17.37 -1.42 -6.06
CA LEU A 222 -17.26 -1.04 -7.48
C LEU A 222 -16.55 0.31 -7.66
N TRP A 223 -15.72 0.35 -8.70
CA TRP A 223 -14.83 1.47 -9.00
C TRP A 223 -14.83 1.77 -10.50
N HIS A 224 -16.01 1.79 -11.12
CA HIS A 224 -16.14 2.20 -12.51
C HIS A 224 -15.67 3.66 -12.64
N THR A 225 -14.81 3.90 -13.63
CA THR A 225 -14.21 5.21 -13.86
C THR A 225 -14.78 5.90 -15.10
N GLU A 226 -15.49 5.15 -15.95
CA GLU A 226 -16.04 5.61 -17.23
C GLU A 226 -17.42 4.99 -17.44
N MET A 227 -18.34 5.73 -18.04
CA MET A 227 -19.67 5.20 -18.40
C MET A 227 -19.60 4.53 -19.76
N THR A 228 -19.81 3.22 -19.79
CA THR A 228 -20.02 2.48 -21.03
C THR A 228 -21.46 2.68 -21.52
N PRO A 229 -21.76 2.46 -22.82
CA PRO A 229 -23.13 2.52 -23.33
C PRO A 229 -24.09 1.59 -22.58
N GLU A 230 -23.61 0.41 -22.17
CA GLU A 230 -24.37 -0.56 -21.39
C GLU A 230 -24.72 -0.02 -20.00
N LEU A 231 -23.74 0.54 -19.27
CA LEU A 231 -23.98 1.15 -17.95
C LEU A 231 -24.92 2.35 -18.05
N GLU A 232 -24.79 3.17 -19.09
CA GLU A 232 -25.65 4.33 -19.33
C GLU A 232 -27.11 3.91 -19.54
N GLN A 233 -27.34 2.89 -20.36
CA GLN A 233 -28.67 2.34 -20.61
C GLN A 233 -29.27 1.68 -19.36
N ALA A 234 -28.46 0.91 -18.63
CA ALA A 234 -28.90 0.24 -17.42
C ALA A 234 -29.23 1.23 -16.30
N LEU A 235 -28.41 2.27 -16.11
CA LEU A 235 -28.67 3.35 -15.16
C LEU A 235 -29.95 4.11 -15.52
N SER A 236 -30.16 4.45 -16.79
CA SER A 236 -31.37 5.15 -17.24
C SER A 236 -32.64 4.34 -16.95
N SER A 237 -32.56 3.01 -17.12
CA SER A 237 -33.66 2.10 -16.81
C SER A 237 -33.91 2.03 -15.29
N ALA A 238 -32.85 1.92 -14.49
CA ALA A 238 -32.92 1.87 -13.03
C ALA A 238 -33.50 3.16 -12.42
N LEU A 239 -33.14 4.34 -12.95
CA LEU A 239 -33.69 5.62 -12.48
C LEU A 239 -35.19 5.78 -12.76
N SER A 240 -35.72 5.06 -13.75
CA SER A 240 -37.15 5.04 -14.07
C SER A 240 -37.92 3.91 -13.36
N ALA A 241 -37.20 3.01 -12.68
CA ALA A 241 -37.78 1.82 -12.06
C ALA A 241 -38.69 2.17 -10.88
N GLN A 242 -39.73 1.36 -10.68
CA GLN A 242 -40.67 1.48 -9.56
C GLN A 242 -40.46 0.40 -8.49
N ASN A 243 -39.60 -0.59 -8.76
CA ASN A 243 -39.31 -1.73 -7.90
C ASN A 243 -37.89 -2.24 -8.15
N ALA A 244 -37.45 -3.19 -7.32
CA ALA A 244 -36.11 -3.78 -7.37
C ALA A 244 -35.80 -4.46 -8.72
N ASP A 245 -36.78 -5.11 -9.34
CA ASP A 245 -36.61 -5.83 -10.61
C ASP A 245 -36.15 -4.90 -11.73
N GLY A 246 -36.64 -3.65 -11.76
CA GLY A 246 -36.21 -2.64 -12.72
C GLY A 246 -34.77 -2.13 -12.52
N VAL A 247 -34.18 -2.35 -11.34
CA VAL A 247 -32.79 -1.97 -11.00
C VAL A 247 -31.82 -3.13 -11.23
N MET A 248 -32.29 -4.37 -11.25
CA MET A 248 -31.46 -5.58 -11.48
C MET A 248 -30.56 -5.52 -12.73
N PRO A 249 -30.99 -4.93 -13.87
CA PRO A 249 -30.10 -4.75 -15.01
C PRO A 249 -28.88 -3.87 -14.72
N LEU A 250 -29.03 -2.82 -13.90
CA LEU A 250 -27.92 -1.99 -13.46
C LEU A 250 -26.97 -2.78 -12.56
N LEU A 251 -27.50 -3.53 -11.59
CA LEU A 251 -26.68 -4.39 -10.73
C LEU A 251 -25.88 -5.38 -11.58
N THR A 252 -26.53 -6.08 -12.51
CA THR A 252 -25.87 -7.09 -13.37
C THR A 252 -24.79 -6.46 -14.24
N ALA A 253 -25.07 -5.32 -14.88
CA ALA A 253 -24.11 -4.63 -15.75
C ALA A 253 -22.92 -4.07 -14.96
N ALA A 254 -23.16 -3.48 -13.79
CA ALA A 254 -22.12 -2.88 -12.97
C ALA A 254 -21.26 -3.92 -12.25
N ALA A 255 -21.87 -5.01 -11.77
CA ALA A 255 -21.16 -6.09 -11.09
C ALA A 255 -20.31 -6.92 -12.06
N GLY A 256 -20.80 -7.09 -13.29
CA GLY A 256 -20.10 -7.75 -14.38
C GLY A 256 -19.65 -9.17 -14.00
N LYS A 257 -18.41 -9.52 -14.39
CA LYS A 257 -17.82 -10.82 -14.04
C LYS A 257 -17.17 -10.85 -12.67
N LEU A 258 -16.95 -9.68 -12.07
CA LEU A 258 -16.23 -9.55 -10.82
C LEU A 258 -17.10 -9.97 -9.64
N TYR A 259 -18.35 -9.49 -9.60
CA TYR A 259 -19.34 -9.85 -8.58
C TYR A 259 -20.59 -10.46 -9.26
N PRO A 260 -20.48 -11.66 -9.85
CA PRO A 260 -21.55 -12.21 -10.66
C PRO A 260 -22.84 -12.40 -9.84
N VAL A 261 -23.97 -11.94 -10.39
CA VAL A 261 -25.30 -12.18 -9.81
C VAL A 261 -25.80 -13.55 -10.28
N GLN A 262 -25.99 -14.47 -9.35
CA GLN A 262 -26.47 -15.83 -9.61
C GLN A 262 -27.56 -16.19 -8.60
N ASP A 263 -28.68 -16.76 -9.07
CA ASP A 263 -29.81 -17.18 -8.23
C ASP A 263 -30.28 -16.10 -7.23
N GLY A 264 -30.25 -14.83 -7.63
CA GLY A 264 -30.69 -13.70 -6.81
C GLY A 264 -29.70 -13.24 -5.72
N ARG A 265 -28.45 -13.67 -5.78
CA ARG A 265 -27.37 -13.27 -4.86
C ARG A 265 -26.05 -13.04 -5.57
N ILE A 266 -25.15 -12.36 -4.88
CA ILE A 266 -23.72 -12.35 -5.17
C ILE A 266 -23.08 -13.16 -4.04
N ASP A 267 -22.35 -14.21 -4.40
CA ASP A 267 -21.71 -15.13 -3.48
C ASP A 267 -20.27 -15.32 -3.96
N VAL A 268 -19.34 -14.59 -3.34
CA VAL A 268 -17.93 -14.58 -3.74
C VAL A 268 -17.03 -14.64 -2.51
N TRP A 269 -15.79 -15.07 -2.73
CA TRP A 269 -14.75 -14.98 -1.71
C TRP A 269 -13.76 -13.89 -2.09
N GLU A 270 -13.34 -13.09 -1.11
CA GLU A 270 -12.32 -12.06 -1.27
C GLU A 270 -11.07 -12.41 -0.45
N TYR A 271 -9.89 -12.21 -1.02
CA TYR A 271 -8.66 -12.03 -0.25
C TYR A 271 -8.36 -10.53 -0.15
N THR A 272 -8.43 -9.96 1.05
CA THR A 272 -8.20 -8.54 1.30
C THR A 272 -7.08 -8.34 2.32
N THR A 273 -6.10 -7.51 1.97
CA THR A 273 -4.94 -7.21 2.81
C THR A 273 -4.60 -5.72 2.77
N ILE A 274 -4.09 -5.17 3.87
CA ILE A 274 -3.77 -3.74 4.01
C ILE A 274 -2.29 -3.60 4.33
N TYR A 275 -1.57 -2.78 3.58
CA TYR A 275 -0.14 -2.52 3.79
C TYR A 275 0.10 -1.09 4.24
N PRO A 276 1.01 -0.85 5.21
CA PRO A 276 1.45 0.51 5.50
C PRO A 276 2.23 1.06 4.31
N ALA A 277 2.06 2.34 4.01
CA ALA A 277 2.65 2.97 2.83
C ALA A 277 3.48 4.22 3.15
N GLY A 278 4.71 4.24 2.68
CA GLY A 278 5.52 5.46 2.58
C GLY A 278 5.15 6.27 1.36
N THR A 279 5.06 7.58 1.53
CA THR A 279 4.60 8.52 0.50
C THR A 279 5.59 9.66 0.31
N HIS A 280 5.24 10.62 -0.55
CA HIS A 280 6.11 11.74 -0.90
C HIS A 280 6.56 12.50 0.34
N ASP A 281 7.81 12.96 0.36
CA ASP A 281 8.41 13.71 1.45
C ASP A 281 7.89 15.16 1.48
N SER A 282 6.57 15.30 1.60
CA SER A 282 5.88 16.55 1.78
C SER A 282 4.60 16.34 2.57
N TYR A 283 4.03 17.46 2.99
CA TYR A 283 2.77 17.53 3.70
C TYR A 283 1.75 18.33 2.90
N THR A 284 0.49 18.13 3.22
CA THR A 284 -0.62 18.98 2.77
C THR A 284 -1.44 19.41 3.98
N THR A 285 -2.37 20.34 3.78
CA THR A 285 -3.29 20.80 4.83
C THR A 285 -4.72 20.44 4.45
N VAL A 286 -5.41 19.74 5.35
CA VAL A 286 -6.82 19.35 5.20
C VAL A 286 -7.56 19.78 6.46
N ASP A 287 -8.55 20.65 6.32
CA ASP A 287 -9.35 21.17 7.44
C ASP A 287 -8.50 21.73 8.59
N GLY A 288 -7.43 22.48 8.25
CA GLY A 288 -6.49 23.06 9.20
C GLY A 288 -5.45 22.08 9.77
N ASN A 289 -5.57 20.78 9.49
CA ASN A 289 -4.61 19.76 9.92
C ASN A 289 -3.54 19.50 8.86
N ARG A 290 -2.28 19.49 9.28
CA ARG A 290 -1.15 19.11 8.43
C ARG A 290 -1.02 17.59 8.42
N ILE A 291 -1.12 16.97 7.25
CA ILE A 291 -1.07 15.50 7.06
C ILE A 291 -0.07 15.12 5.95
N PRO A 292 0.42 13.87 5.90
CA PRO A 292 1.26 13.40 4.79
C PRO A 292 0.60 13.56 3.41
N ASN A 293 1.41 13.88 2.40
CA ASN A 293 0.90 14.11 1.03
C ASN A 293 1.06 12.89 0.10
N TYR A 294 0.20 12.82 -0.92
CA TYR A 294 0.30 11.91 -2.05
C TYR A 294 0.66 12.73 -3.30
N PRO A 295 1.81 12.45 -3.93
CA PRO A 295 2.26 13.23 -5.07
C PRO A 295 1.44 12.92 -6.33
N VAL A 296 0.83 11.74 -6.37
CA VAL A 296 0.15 11.16 -7.52
C VAL A 296 -1.17 10.59 -7.02
N THR A 297 -2.26 11.19 -7.51
CA THR A 297 -3.65 10.84 -7.21
C THR A 297 -4.37 10.50 -8.51
N GLY A 298 -5.51 9.82 -8.43
CA GLY A 298 -6.26 9.33 -9.58
C GLY A 298 -6.02 7.85 -9.89
N VAL A 299 -6.35 7.45 -11.11
CA VAL A 299 -6.25 6.06 -11.57
C VAL A 299 -4.99 5.90 -12.40
N TRP A 300 -4.09 5.04 -11.93
CA TRP A 300 -2.79 4.80 -12.55
C TRP A 300 -2.59 3.30 -12.77
N PRO A 301 -2.69 2.81 -14.01
CA PRO A 301 -2.45 1.41 -14.28
C PRO A 301 -0.99 1.05 -14.08
N LEU A 302 -0.71 -0.21 -13.71
CA LEU A 302 0.65 -0.74 -13.77
C LEU A 302 1.15 -0.70 -15.22
N VAL A 303 2.39 -0.26 -15.40
CA VAL A 303 3.02 -0.09 -16.71
C VAL A 303 4.38 -0.77 -16.75
N PRO A 304 4.83 -1.24 -17.93
CA PRO A 304 6.18 -1.72 -18.09
C PRO A 304 7.21 -0.59 -17.88
N ARG A 305 8.40 -0.98 -17.40
CA ARG A 305 9.54 -0.07 -17.34
C ARG A 305 10.26 -0.04 -18.68
N ASP A 306 9.99 0.95 -19.52
CA ASP A 306 10.52 0.96 -20.90
C ASP A 306 11.92 1.58 -21.03
N TYR A 307 12.42 2.26 -20.00
CA TYR A 307 13.76 2.87 -19.99
C TYR A 307 14.30 3.07 -18.57
N GLY A 308 15.62 3.19 -18.46
CA GLY A 308 16.30 3.39 -17.19
C GLY A 308 17.79 3.63 -17.36
N LYS A 309 18.37 4.43 -16.46
CA LYS A 309 19.83 4.65 -16.41
C LYS A 309 20.55 3.33 -16.11
N ASN A 310 21.56 3.00 -16.90
CA ASN A 310 22.43 1.81 -16.74
C ASN A 310 21.69 0.45 -16.79
N GLN A 311 20.65 0.34 -17.61
CA GLN A 311 19.89 -0.90 -17.77
C GLN A 311 20.13 -1.58 -19.11
N SER A 312 20.22 -2.91 -19.09
CA SER A 312 20.24 -3.69 -20.34
C SER A 312 18.82 -3.85 -20.88
N LYS A 313 18.68 -4.06 -22.20
CA LYS A 313 17.39 -4.31 -22.85
C LYS A 313 16.60 -5.46 -22.20
N SER A 314 17.29 -6.48 -21.66
CA SER A 314 16.68 -7.59 -20.94
C SER A 314 15.98 -7.21 -19.62
N GLN A 315 16.16 -5.97 -19.16
CA GLN A 315 15.65 -5.43 -17.90
C GLN A 315 14.57 -4.35 -18.09
N LEU A 316 14.21 -4.09 -19.34
CA LEU A 316 13.18 -3.14 -19.73
C LEU A 316 11.95 -3.88 -20.28
N GLY A 317 10.83 -3.18 -20.43
CA GLY A 317 9.57 -3.74 -20.92
C GLY A 317 8.82 -4.62 -19.91
N MET A 318 9.17 -4.52 -18.62
CA MET A 318 8.61 -5.38 -17.57
C MET A 318 7.82 -4.57 -16.54
N VAL A 319 6.66 -5.10 -16.14
CA VAL A 319 5.81 -4.54 -15.09
C VAL A 319 6.39 -4.80 -13.69
N ASP A 320 7.12 -5.90 -13.51
CA ASP A 320 7.69 -6.33 -12.22
C ASP A 320 9.22 -6.18 -12.17
N TYR A 321 9.68 -4.98 -12.53
CA TYR A 321 11.08 -4.62 -12.63
C TYR A 321 11.89 -4.92 -11.35
N LEU A 322 13.09 -5.50 -11.52
CA LEU A 322 14.09 -5.67 -10.47
C LEU A 322 15.24 -4.67 -10.64
N SER A 323 15.64 -4.02 -9.56
CA SER A 323 16.75 -3.06 -9.60
C SER A 323 18.11 -3.72 -9.46
N LYS A 324 19.06 -3.35 -10.34
CA LYS A 324 20.48 -3.70 -10.22
C LYS A 324 21.19 -3.00 -9.07
N ASN A 325 20.62 -1.93 -8.52
CA ASN A 325 21.19 -1.30 -7.35
C ASN A 325 20.88 -2.18 -6.13
N PRO A 326 21.90 -2.78 -5.48
CA PRO A 326 21.70 -3.68 -4.35
C PRO A 326 20.92 -3.04 -3.20
N GLY A 327 20.91 -1.71 -3.11
CA GLY A 327 20.10 -0.92 -2.18
C GLY A 327 18.58 -1.20 -2.20
N TYR A 328 18.07 -1.82 -3.27
CA TYR A 328 16.68 -2.25 -3.39
C TYR A 328 16.47 -3.74 -3.08
N GLY A 329 17.53 -4.45 -2.68
CA GLY A 329 17.43 -5.83 -2.20
C GLY A 329 16.99 -6.86 -3.24
N PHE A 330 17.05 -6.53 -4.54
CA PHE A 330 16.46 -7.34 -5.60
C PHE A 330 14.97 -7.63 -5.34
N ILE A 331 14.26 -6.68 -4.74
CA ILE A 331 12.82 -6.74 -4.55
C ILE A 331 12.15 -6.06 -5.74
N THR A 332 11.02 -6.64 -6.17
CA THR A 332 10.23 -6.13 -7.28
C THR A 332 9.75 -4.70 -7.04
N MET A 333 9.80 -3.92 -8.11
CA MET A 333 9.14 -2.62 -8.22
C MET A 333 8.04 -2.75 -9.27
N LEU A 334 6.87 -2.19 -8.99
CA LEU A 334 5.72 -2.15 -9.89
C LEU A 334 5.48 -0.69 -10.34
N PRO A 335 5.99 -0.27 -11.51
CA PRO A 335 5.78 1.07 -12.03
C PRO A 335 4.31 1.30 -12.38
N TYR A 336 3.82 2.52 -12.16
CA TYR A 336 2.47 2.93 -12.56
C TYR A 336 2.42 4.30 -13.24
N GLN A 337 3.52 5.06 -13.19
CA GLN A 337 3.60 6.36 -13.85
C GLN A 337 5.06 6.69 -14.21
N HIS A 338 5.26 7.19 -15.42
CA HIS A 338 6.50 7.80 -15.81
C HIS A 338 6.68 9.19 -15.17
N ALA A 339 7.80 9.43 -14.49
CA ALA A 339 8.04 10.58 -13.60
C ALA A 339 9.24 11.44 -14.02
N GLY A 340 9.56 11.49 -15.32
CA GLY A 340 10.67 12.26 -15.89
C GLY A 340 11.74 11.34 -16.48
N SER A 341 12.72 11.89 -17.20
CA SER A 341 13.57 11.22 -18.21
C SER A 341 14.01 9.76 -18.01
N TYR A 342 14.19 9.25 -16.78
CA TYR A 342 14.42 7.83 -16.50
C TYR A 342 13.79 7.34 -15.19
N TYR A 343 12.91 8.15 -14.59
CA TYR A 343 12.26 7.89 -13.31
C TYR A 343 10.83 7.41 -13.49
N TYR A 344 10.40 6.57 -12.55
CA TYR A 344 9.03 6.08 -12.48
C TYR A 344 8.56 6.23 -11.04
N ASN A 345 7.31 6.64 -10.88
CA ASN A 345 6.60 6.37 -9.64
C ASN A 345 6.13 4.92 -9.69
N ALA A 346 6.45 4.19 -8.62
CA ALA A 346 6.25 2.76 -8.51
C ALA A 346 5.84 2.39 -7.09
N PHE A 347 5.16 1.25 -6.94
CA PHE A 347 5.20 0.51 -5.68
C PHE A 347 6.55 -0.17 -5.60
N HIS A 348 7.26 -0.02 -4.49
CA HIS A 348 8.48 -0.78 -4.26
C HIS A 348 8.76 -0.91 -2.77
N ASN A 349 9.79 -1.67 -2.45
CA ASN A 349 10.29 -1.87 -1.09
C ASN A 349 10.58 -0.54 -0.34
N ASP A 350 10.92 -0.65 0.94
CA ASP A 350 11.20 0.46 1.86
C ASP A 350 12.19 1.50 1.31
N GLY A 351 13.11 1.06 0.45
CA GLY A 351 14.09 1.90 -0.24
C GLY A 351 15.08 2.61 0.67
N VAL A 352 15.00 2.35 1.98
CA VAL A 352 15.82 2.93 3.06
C VAL A 352 16.25 1.80 3.97
N ARG A 353 17.56 1.67 4.15
CA ARG A 353 18.14 0.86 5.21
C ARG A 353 18.22 1.70 6.48
N VAL A 354 17.91 1.11 7.62
CA VAL A 354 18.04 1.76 8.92
C VAL A 354 19.20 1.12 9.67
N PRO A 355 20.36 1.81 9.80
CA PRO A 355 21.46 1.32 10.61
C PRO A 355 21.05 1.28 12.09
N VAL A 356 21.43 0.22 12.80
CA VAL A 356 21.07 0.07 14.22
C VAL A 356 21.79 1.06 15.14
N GLY A 357 22.85 1.70 14.65
CA GLY A 357 23.60 2.72 15.39
C GLY A 357 22.90 4.08 15.49
N LYS A 358 21.74 4.26 14.86
CA LYS A 358 20.99 5.53 14.91
C LYS A 358 20.47 5.80 16.33
N SER A 359 20.45 7.09 16.71
CA SER A 359 20.11 7.53 18.07
C SER A 359 18.69 7.14 18.48
N PHE A 360 17.75 7.17 17.52
CA PHE A 360 16.35 6.83 17.74
C PHE A 360 16.06 5.32 17.80
N ILE A 361 17.09 4.46 17.66
CA ILE A 361 16.94 3.00 17.75
C ILE A 361 17.03 2.55 19.21
N PRO A 362 16.05 1.78 19.71
CA PRO A 362 16.07 1.29 21.09
C PRO A 362 17.24 0.32 21.34
N PRO A 363 17.81 0.29 22.56
CA PRO A 363 18.94 -0.58 22.90
C PRO A 363 18.73 -2.06 22.55
N GLU A 364 17.50 -2.57 22.72
CA GLU A 364 17.08 -3.95 22.45
C GLU A 364 17.30 -4.34 20.98
N TRP A 365 17.16 -3.38 20.09
CA TRP A 365 17.25 -3.55 18.65
C TRP A 365 18.70 -3.49 18.13
N LYS A 366 19.63 -2.91 18.91
CA LYS A 366 21.03 -2.73 18.49
C LYS A 366 21.81 -4.03 18.35
N ASN A 367 21.37 -5.07 19.05
CA ASN A 367 22.07 -6.35 19.14
C ASN A 367 21.35 -7.52 18.46
N VAL A 368 20.34 -7.25 17.63
CA VAL A 368 19.62 -8.30 16.90
C VAL A 368 20.58 -9.07 15.99
N LYS A 369 20.53 -10.39 16.12
CA LYS A 369 21.35 -11.33 15.36
C LYS A 369 20.54 -12.00 14.26
N THR A 370 21.22 -12.36 13.19
CA THR A 370 20.72 -13.28 12.17
C THR A 370 20.44 -14.66 12.77
N GLU A 371 19.39 -15.32 12.28
CA GLU A 371 18.89 -16.59 12.82
C GLU A 371 19.75 -17.81 12.41
N ARG A 372 20.50 -17.71 11.31
CA ARG A 372 21.38 -18.79 10.82
C ARG A 372 22.82 -18.65 11.29
N GLU A 373 23.42 -17.48 11.14
CA GLU A 373 24.85 -17.29 11.36
C GLU A 373 25.19 -16.67 12.71
N GLY A 374 24.18 -16.20 13.46
CA GLY A 374 24.39 -15.51 14.75
C GLY A 374 25.15 -14.19 14.63
N LYS A 375 25.44 -13.71 13.41
CA LYS A 375 26.05 -12.41 13.15
C LYS A 375 25.07 -11.30 13.49
N GLN A 376 25.57 -10.20 14.05
CA GLN A 376 24.77 -8.99 14.21
C GLN A 376 24.29 -8.51 12.85
N ALA A 377 22.99 -8.25 12.70
CA ALA A 377 22.45 -7.72 11.45
C ALA A 377 23.01 -6.31 11.17
N GLY A 378 23.10 -5.46 12.19
CA GLY A 378 23.65 -4.10 12.04
C GLY A 378 22.74 -3.12 11.29
N GLN A 379 21.71 -3.63 10.60
CA GLN A 379 20.70 -2.85 9.89
C GLN A 379 19.42 -3.65 9.67
N PHE A 380 18.35 -2.94 9.31
CA PHE A 380 17.07 -3.52 8.93
C PHE A 380 16.32 -2.63 7.93
N TRP A 381 15.38 -3.22 7.21
CA TRP A 381 14.40 -2.52 6.39
C TRP A 381 13.13 -2.31 7.19
N VAL A 382 12.62 -1.08 7.17
CA VAL A 382 11.37 -0.69 7.82
C VAL A 382 10.72 0.43 7.01
N CYS A 383 9.41 0.29 6.79
CA CYS A 383 8.67 1.26 6.00
C CYS A 383 8.36 2.45 6.90
N SER A 384 8.72 3.67 6.50
CA SER A 384 8.11 4.83 7.13
C SER A 384 6.72 4.97 6.54
N ARG A 385 5.67 4.73 7.33
CA ARG A 385 4.31 5.10 6.95
C ARG A 385 4.21 6.63 7.03
N GLY A 386 4.18 7.29 5.87
CA GLY A 386 4.37 8.74 5.80
C GLY A 386 5.50 9.22 4.87
N PRO A 387 5.89 10.50 5.00
CA PRO A 387 6.73 11.19 4.03
C PRO A 387 8.21 10.75 4.11
N VAL A 388 8.69 9.98 3.13
CA VAL A 388 10.13 9.60 2.97
C VAL A 388 10.55 9.38 1.52
N SER A 389 9.65 9.58 0.57
CA SER A 389 9.81 9.24 -0.85
C SER A 389 9.91 10.49 -1.73
N HIS A 390 10.59 10.37 -2.87
CA HIS A 390 10.60 11.42 -3.91
C HIS A 390 9.45 11.28 -4.93
N GLY A 391 8.50 10.37 -4.71
CA GLY A 391 7.36 10.18 -5.62
C GLY A 391 6.74 8.78 -5.58
N CYS A 392 7.56 7.76 -5.31
CA CYS A 392 7.13 6.37 -5.21
C CYS A 392 6.25 6.09 -3.99
N THR A 393 5.48 5.01 -4.08
CA THR A 393 4.77 4.40 -2.95
C THR A 393 5.65 3.31 -2.36
N ARG A 394 6.11 3.49 -1.12
CA ARG A 394 6.97 2.50 -0.47
C ARG A 394 6.15 1.56 0.37
N LEU A 395 6.43 0.27 0.29
CA LEU A 395 5.81 -0.78 1.08
C LEU A 395 6.90 -1.53 1.83
N PRO A 396 6.57 -2.19 2.96
CA PRO A 396 7.47 -3.14 3.60
C PRO A 396 7.99 -4.16 2.58
N SER A 397 9.29 -4.41 2.62
CA SER A 397 10.01 -5.26 1.65
C SER A 397 9.36 -6.63 1.43
N ASP A 398 8.86 -7.27 2.48
CA ASP A 398 8.21 -8.57 2.42
C ASP A 398 6.77 -8.50 1.92
N LEU A 399 6.03 -7.45 2.29
CA LEU A 399 4.69 -7.17 1.75
C LEU A 399 4.74 -6.74 0.28
N MET A 400 5.87 -6.19 -0.19
CA MET A 400 6.12 -6.00 -1.62
C MET A 400 6.31 -7.35 -2.34
N GLY A 401 6.96 -8.32 -1.68
CA GLY A 401 7.02 -9.71 -2.15
C GLY A 401 5.62 -10.36 -2.20
N GLU A 402 4.81 -10.13 -1.17
CA GLU A 402 3.40 -10.55 -1.12
C GLU A 402 2.58 -9.92 -2.25
N PHE A 403 2.70 -8.61 -2.46
CA PHE A 403 2.02 -7.92 -3.55
C PHE A 403 2.39 -8.52 -4.90
N ARG A 404 3.68 -8.76 -5.18
CA ARG A 404 4.07 -9.41 -6.42
C ARG A 404 3.55 -10.85 -6.53
N ASN A 405 3.44 -11.57 -5.42
CA ASN A 405 2.88 -12.93 -5.40
C ASN A 405 1.38 -12.95 -5.72
N ILE A 406 0.62 -11.96 -5.26
CA ILE A 406 -0.81 -11.82 -5.55
C ILE A 406 -1.07 -11.71 -7.06
N LEU A 407 -0.20 -10.99 -7.77
CA LEU A 407 -0.32 -10.75 -9.20
C LEU A 407 -0.02 -12.01 -10.04
N PRO A 408 -0.47 -12.05 -11.31
CA PRO A 408 -0.19 -13.14 -12.24
C PRO A 408 1.28 -13.56 -12.28
N SER A 409 1.52 -14.86 -12.44
CA SER A 409 2.89 -15.39 -12.55
C SER A 409 3.64 -14.74 -13.70
N VAL A 410 2.96 -14.59 -14.85
CA VAL A 410 3.50 -13.91 -16.03
C VAL A 410 3.32 -12.39 -15.87
N ALA A 411 4.43 -11.67 -15.75
CA ALA A 411 4.45 -10.23 -15.49
C ALA A 411 3.62 -9.37 -16.47
N SER A 412 3.63 -9.70 -17.76
CA SER A 412 2.87 -8.94 -18.76
C SER A 412 1.36 -9.02 -18.57
N LYS A 413 0.84 -10.05 -17.89
CA LYS A 413 -0.58 -10.15 -17.56
C LYS A 413 -1.00 -9.16 -16.46
N ALA A 414 -0.06 -8.59 -15.71
CA ALA A 414 -0.32 -7.54 -14.72
C ALA A 414 -0.29 -6.13 -15.34
N GLU A 415 0.11 -5.99 -16.61
CA GLU A 415 0.08 -4.71 -17.32
C GLU A 415 -1.37 -4.19 -17.42
N GLY A 416 -1.56 -2.90 -17.20
CA GLY A 416 -2.89 -2.29 -17.28
C GLY A 416 -3.72 -2.39 -16.01
N LEU A 417 -3.30 -3.18 -15.01
CA LEU A 417 -3.99 -3.30 -13.72
C LEU A 417 -4.14 -1.90 -13.07
N PRO A 418 -5.37 -1.35 -12.94
CA PRO A 418 -5.58 -0.04 -12.36
C PRO A 418 -5.20 -0.01 -10.88
N THR A 419 -4.50 1.06 -10.48
CA THR A 419 -4.31 1.40 -9.07
C THR A 419 -5.02 2.71 -8.77
N PHE A 420 -5.87 2.68 -7.76
CA PHE A 420 -6.74 3.77 -7.34
C PHE A 420 -6.03 4.54 -6.23
N ARG A 421 -5.81 5.84 -6.45
CA ARG A 421 -5.00 6.65 -5.56
C ARG A 421 -5.79 7.86 -5.13
N ASN A 422 -6.33 7.84 -3.92
CA ASN A 422 -7.14 8.94 -3.42
C ASN A 422 -6.36 10.26 -3.34
N ASN A 423 -7.11 11.35 -3.24
CA ASN A 423 -6.54 12.57 -2.67
C ASN A 423 -6.19 12.31 -1.20
N PRO A 424 -5.10 12.88 -0.64
CA PRO A 424 -4.77 12.73 0.78
C PRO A 424 -5.89 13.11 1.76
N ALA A 425 -6.83 13.96 1.34
CA ALA A 425 -7.98 14.33 2.15
C ALA A 425 -9.03 13.21 2.27
N TYR A 426 -9.05 12.25 1.35
CA TYR A 426 -10.11 11.26 1.21
C TYR A 426 -9.72 9.91 1.80
N PHE A 427 -10.61 9.38 2.63
CA PHE A 427 -10.43 8.10 3.30
C PHE A 427 -10.66 6.94 2.33
N ASP A 428 -9.99 5.83 2.61
CA ASP A 428 -10.41 4.55 2.07
C ASP A 428 -11.53 4.01 2.96
N VAL A 429 -12.74 4.01 2.43
CA VAL A 429 -13.96 3.53 3.09
C VAL A 429 -14.40 2.25 2.40
N TYR A 430 -14.58 1.19 3.17
CA TYR A 430 -14.85 -0.14 2.64
C TYR A 430 -15.60 -0.98 3.64
N ASP A 431 -16.55 -1.75 3.15
CA ASP A 431 -17.25 -2.78 3.90
C ASP A 431 -16.43 -4.08 3.80
N ILE A 432 -15.59 -4.34 4.82
CA ILE A 432 -14.56 -5.38 4.73
C ILE A 432 -15.12 -6.80 4.63
N ASP A 433 -16.28 -7.06 5.24
CA ASP A 433 -16.86 -8.40 5.40
C ASP A 433 -18.17 -8.59 4.64
N GLY A 434 -18.72 -7.53 4.05
CA GLY A 434 -19.94 -7.62 3.23
C GLY A 434 -21.23 -7.48 4.02
N ASP A 435 -21.17 -7.05 5.28
CA ASP A 435 -22.35 -6.91 6.14
C ASP A 435 -23.19 -5.64 5.84
N GLY A 436 -22.67 -4.77 4.95
CA GLY A 436 -23.30 -3.51 4.55
C GLY A 436 -22.93 -2.32 5.44
N THR A 437 -22.03 -2.49 6.41
CA THR A 437 -21.55 -1.47 7.35
C THR A 437 -20.12 -1.07 7.02
N PRO A 438 -19.90 -0.02 6.22
CA PRO A 438 -18.55 0.35 5.81
C PRO A 438 -17.71 0.89 6.98
N GLU A 439 -16.40 0.65 6.91
CA GLU A 439 -15.42 1.17 7.86
C GLU A 439 -14.35 2.01 7.19
N VAL A 440 -13.66 2.82 7.99
CA VAL A 440 -12.40 3.45 7.57
C VAL A 440 -11.31 2.40 7.66
N MET A 441 -10.60 2.18 6.56
CA MET A 441 -9.49 1.23 6.51
C MET A 441 -8.25 1.81 7.19
N GLY A 442 -7.60 1.02 8.04
CA GLY A 442 -6.34 1.35 8.69
C GLY A 442 -5.43 0.14 8.85
N ILE A 443 -4.36 0.29 9.64
CA ILE A 443 -3.45 -0.81 10.00
C ILE A 443 -2.67 -0.44 11.27
N LYS A 444 -2.45 -1.41 12.15
CA LYS A 444 -1.66 -1.25 13.39
C LYS A 444 -0.16 -1.23 13.10
N TYR A 445 0.27 -0.16 12.45
CA TYR A 445 1.66 0.09 12.10
C TYR A 445 2.00 1.57 12.27
N TYR A 446 2.93 1.85 13.19
CA TYR A 446 3.17 3.19 13.72
C TYR A 446 4.61 3.69 13.52
N MET A 447 5.32 3.17 12.51
CA MET A 447 6.68 3.63 12.21
C MET A 447 6.64 4.81 11.24
N ALA A 448 7.19 5.95 11.67
CA ALA A 448 7.45 7.10 10.81
C ALA A 448 8.78 7.76 11.18
N TYR A 449 9.61 8.02 10.16
CA TYR A 449 10.92 8.66 10.32
C TYR A 449 11.16 9.69 9.23
N ARG A 450 12.12 10.60 9.47
CA ARG A 450 12.64 11.54 8.48
C ARG A 450 13.99 11.06 7.97
N CYS A 451 14.23 11.30 6.68
CA CYS A 451 15.54 11.13 6.08
C CYS A 451 16.26 12.49 5.91
N ALA A 452 17.58 12.49 6.03
CA ALA A 452 18.44 13.56 5.51
C ALA A 452 19.05 13.09 4.19
N GLY A 453 19.02 13.95 3.17
CA GLY A 453 19.49 13.60 1.83
C GLY A 453 18.83 12.32 1.28
N ASP A 454 19.54 11.64 0.36
CA ASP A 454 19.04 10.43 -0.27
C ASP A 454 19.18 9.22 0.67
N ARG A 455 18.10 8.93 1.42
CA ARG A 455 17.86 7.67 2.16
C ARG A 455 18.66 7.46 3.45
N ASP A 456 19.12 8.53 4.10
CA ASP A 456 19.72 8.41 5.44
C ASP A 456 18.69 8.75 6.53
N PRO A 457 18.15 7.77 7.28
CA PRO A 457 17.18 8.04 8.33
C PRO A 457 17.87 8.72 9.52
N VAL A 458 17.33 9.83 10.01
CA VAL A 458 18.00 10.68 11.01
C VAL A 458 17.22 10.87 12.30
N GLU A 459 15.89 10.85 12.26
CA GLU A 459 15.03 11.03 13.43
C GLU A 459 13.63 10.44 13.19
N ILE A 460 12.89 10.21 14.27
CA ILE A 460 11.50 9.77 14.21
C ILE A 460 10.59 10.97 13.99
N ARG A 461 9.47 10.79 13.28
CA ARG A 461 8.50 11.89 13.08
C ARG A 461 7.56 12.03 14.27
N VAL A 462 7.27 10.91 14.91
CA VAL A 462 6.31 10.76 15.97
C VAL A 462 6.66 9.47 16.73
N GLU A 463 6.27 9.39 18.00
CA GLU A 463 6.36 8.15 18.76
C GLU A 463 5.56 7.03 18.08
N ASN A 464 6.06 5.80 18.16
CA ASN A 464 5.44 4.62 17.55
C ASN A 464 4.36 3.99 18.45
N THR A 465 3.54 4.85 19.07
CA THR A 465 2.35 4.49 19.84
C THR A 465 1.10 4.95 19.10
N ARG A 466 -0.02 4.23 19.25
CA ARG A 466 -1.26 4.57 18.55
C ARG A 466 -1.74 5.98 18.90
N GLU A 467 -1.62 6.35 20.17
CA GLU A 467 -2.07 7.61 20.77
C GLU A 467 -1.32 8.83 20.21
N ALA A 468 0.01 8.71 20.02
CA ALA A 468 0.82 9.78 19.45
C ALA A 468 0.72 9.81 17.92
N TYR A 469 0.71 8.63 17.30
CA TYR A 469 0.81 8.47 15.85
C TYR A 469 -0.43 8.96 15.11
N TYR A 470 -1.62 8.68 15.64
CA TYR A 470 -2.88 8.91 14.92
C TYR A 470 -3.23 10.39 14.74
N PRO A 471 -3.06 11.26 15.76
CA PRO A 471 -3.19 12.70 15.58
C PRO A 471 -2.22 13.27 14.55
N TRP A 472 -1.02 12.69 14.41
CA TRP A 472 -0.04 13.10 13.40
C TRP A 472 -0.43 12.63 11.99
N LEU A 473 -0.94 11.41 11.87
CA LEU A 473 -1.29 10.80 10.60
C LEU A 473 -2.60 11.38 10.02
N TYR A 474 -3.67 11.37 10.83
CA TYR A 474 -5.00 11.75 10.40
C TYR A 474 -5.31 13.22 10.68
N GLY A 475 -4.63 13.88 11.61
CA GLY A 475 -4.97 15.22 12.10
C GLY A 475 -5.69 15.17 13.45
N LYS A 476 -5.55 16.24 14.23
CA LYS A 476 -6.16 16.36 15.56
C LYS A 476 -7.67 16.61 15.43
N GLY A 477 -8.45 15.90 16.24
CA GLY A 477 -9.92 16.05 16.29
C GLY A 477 -10.67 15.48 15.09
N VAL A 478 -10.00 14.71 14.23
CA VAL A 478 -10.61 14.05 13.06
C VAL A 478 -11.30 12.73 13.45
N PHE A 479 -10.94 12.17 14.59
CA PHE A 479 -11.43 10.90 15.11
C PHE A 479 -11.65 10.98 16.62
N GLU A 480 -12.42 10.03 17.15
CA GLU A 480 -12.76 9.90 18.56
C GLU A 480 -12.27 8.56 19.11
N TRP A 481 -11.86 8.58 20.38
CA TRP A 481 -11.53 7.37 21.14
C TRP A 481 -12.77 6.91 21.88
N ASN A 482 -13.20 5.69 21.63
CA ASN A 482 -14.30 5.07 22.36
C ASN A 482 -13.80 4.48 23.68
N GLN A 483 -14.72 4.24 24.61
CA GLN A 483 -14.39 3.69 25.94
C GLN A 483 -13.75 2.30 25.89
N ASP A 484 -14.05 1.52 24.85
CA ASP A 484 -13.50 0.19 24.59
C ASP A 484 -12.13 0.23 23.89
N GLY A 485 -11.58 1.43 23.64
CA GLY A 485 -10.32 1.63 22.92
C GLY A 485 -10.45 1.53 21.40
N SER A 486 -11.65 1.31 20.85
CA SER A 486 -11.89 1.44 19.41
C SER A 486 -11.86 2.91 18.98
N ILE A 487 -11.76 3.14 17.67
CA ILE A 487 -11.74 4.48 17.07
C ILE A 487 -12.91 4.62 16.11
N SER A 488 -13.57 5.76 16.18
CA SER A 488 -14.59 6.18 15.22
C SER A 488 -14.20 7.51 14.57
N PHE A 489 -14.70 7.73 13.36
CA PHE A 489 -14.59 8.98 12.65
C PHE A 489 -15.99 9.59 12.53
N PRO A 490 -16.27 10.70 13.23
CA PRO A 490 -17.59 11.33 13.21
C PRO A 490 -18.03 11.73 11.80
N LYS A 491 -17.07 12.12 10.95
CA LYS A 491 -17.32 12.51 9.57
C LYS A 491 -16.13 12.16 8.69
N VAL A 492 -16.35 11.35 7.66
CA VAL A 492 -15.34 11.03 6.65
C VAL A 492 -15.89 11.26 5.26
N ARG A 493 -15.00 11.59 4.34
CA ARG A 493 -15.30 11.63 2.92
C ARG A 493 -14.42 10.63 2.20
N ASP A 494 -15.03 9.74 1.42
CA ASP A 494 -14.30 8.83 0.55
C ASP A 494 -13.83 9.54 -0.73
N GLY A 495 -13.02 8.84 -1.53
CA GLY A 495 -12.58 9.31 -2.84
C GLY A 495 -13.28 8.52 -3.93
N HIS A 496 -13.76 9.20 -4.97
CA HIS A 496 -14.31 8.58 -6.18
C HIS A 496 -13.40 8.89 -7.38
N PHE A 497 -13.65 8.25 -8.52
CA PHE A 497 -12.82 8.41 -9.72
C PHE A 497 -13.66 8.68 -10.97
N VAL A 498 -13.31 9.74 -11.69
CA VAL A 498 -13.92 10.10 -12.98
C VAL A 498 -12.82 10.17 -14.03
N GLY A 499 -12.85 9.24 -14.96
CA GLY A 499 -11.72 8.89 -15.81
C GLY A 499 -10.49 8.61 -14.94
N ARG A 500 -9.41 9.37 -15.16
CA ARG A 500 -8.17 9.23 -14.38
C ARG A 500 -8.11 10.10 -13.12
N LYS A 501 -9.11 10.92 -12.81
CA LYS A 501 -9.03 11.90 -11.71
C LYS A 501 -9.66 11.37 -10.43
N ALA A 502 -8.98 11.53 -9.31
CA ALA A 502 -9.58 11.36 -7.98
C ALA A 502 -10.40 12.60 -7.62
N VAL A 503 -11.65 12.41 -7.24
CA VAL A 503 -12.60 13.46 -6.86
C VAL A 503 -13.22 13.16 -5.50
N ALA A 504 -13.83 14.16 -4.89
CA ALA A 504 -14.56 13.98 -3.63
C ALA A 504 -15.74 13.04 -3.86
N GLY A 505 -15.90 12.02 -3.02
CA GLY A 505 -17.04 11.13 -3.06
C GLY A 505 -18.05 11.38 -1.93
N LYS A 506 -18.66 10.30 -1.47
CA LYS A 506 -19.70 10.26 -0.43
C LYS A 506 -19.11 10.65 0.93
N THR A 507 -19.94 11.36 1.69
CA THR A 507 -19.68 11.62 3.11
C THR A 507 -20.40 10.59 3.95
N TYR A 508 -19.68 10.00 4.90
CA TYR A 508 -20.19 9.06 5.88
C TYR A 508 -20.05 9.66 7.27
N GLU A 509 -20.93 9.23 8.18
CA GLU A 509 -20.94 9.66 9.56
C GLU A 509 -20.69 8.47 10.48
N ASN A 510 -19.94 8.70 11.55
CA ASN A 510 -19.72 7.74 12.65
C ASN A 510 -19.16 6.38 12.20
N LEU A 511 -18.26 6.36 11.21
CA LEU A 511 -17.63 5.10 10.78
C LEU A 511 -16.58 4.64 11.79
N LYS A 512 -16.54 3.33 12.04
CA LYS A 512 -15.46 2.72 12.83
C LYS A 512 -14.18 2.61 12.01
N LEU A 513 -13.05 2.50 12.70
CA LEU A 513 -11.79 2.11 12.09
C LEU A 513 -11.66 0.58 12.08
N PHE A 514 -11.54 -0.01 10.89
CA PHE A 514 -11.05 -1.38 10.73
C PHE A 514 -9.52 -1.35 10.73
N GLU A 515 -8.88 -2.04 11.68
CA GLU A 515 -7.45 -1.91 11.93
C GLU A 515 -6.79 -3.27 12.23
N PRO A 516 -6.43 -4.05 11.19
CA PRO A 516 -5.80 -5.34 11.39
C PRO A 516 -4.39 -5.19 11.97
N ASP A 517 -3.93 -6.26 12.63
CA ASP A 517 -2.55 -6.36 13.09
C ASP A 517 -1.59 -6.36 11.89
N TYR A 518 -0.43 -5.72 12.05
CA TYR A 518 0.60 -5.76 11.03
C TYR A 518 1.18 -7.18 10.93
N HIS A 519 1.03 -7.80 9.77
CA HIS A 519 1.44 -9.19 9.51
C HIS A 519 2.75 -9.34 8.73
N GLY A 520 3.52 -8.26 8.57
CA GLY A 520 4.84 -8.32 7.92
C GLY A 520 5.99 -8.51 8.92
N GLY A 521 7.22 -8.53 8.40
CA GLY A 521 8.48 -8.67 9.13
C GLY A 521 9.18 -10.03 8.94
N ASP A 522 8.55 -11.03 8.34
CA ASP A 522 9.10 -12.39 8.27
C ASP A 522 8.74 -13.20 7.00
N LYS A 523 8.18 -12.57 5.95
CA LYS A 523 7.74 -13.28 4.73
C LYS A 523 8.78 -13.31 3.58
N LEU A 524 10.05 -13.05 3.85
CA LEU A 524 11.15 -13.20 2.89
C LEU A 524 12.21 -14.15 3.42
N GLN A 525 12.70 -15.08 2.60
CA GLN A 525 13.91 -15.84 2.88
C GLN A 525 15.07 -15.31 2.04
N PHE A 526 16.17 -14.92 2.68
CA PHE A 526 17.40 -14.57 1.98
C PHE A 526 18.16 -15.81 1.52
N TYR A 527 18.90 -15.71 0.41
CA TYR A 527 19.75 -16.79 -0.07
C TYR A 527 21.03 -16.28 -0.73
N LEU A 528 22.02 -17.17 -0.86
CA LEU A 528 23.17 -17.02 -1.72
C LEU A 528 22.97 -17.89 -2.96
N LEU A 529 23.36 -17.38 -4.12
CA LEU A 529 23.25 -18.07 -5.40
C LEU A 529 24.58 -18.78 -5.75
N LYS A 530 24.47 -19.97 -6.35
CA LYS A 530 25.56 -20.77 -6.91
C LYS A 530 25.13 -21.36 -8.26
N PRO A 531 26.05 -21.63 -9.21
CA PRO A 531 27.48 -21.34 -9.16
C PRO A 531 27.81 -19.85 -9.43
N ASP A 532 26.83 -19.03 -9.80
CA ASP A 532 27.04 -17.64 -10.21
C ASP A 532 26.62 -16.63 -9.12
N ASN A 533 27.11 -15.40 -9.24
CA ASN A 533 26.73 -14.30 -8.37
C ASN A 533 25.34 -13.76 -8.75
N PHE A 534 24.49 -13.46 -7.77
CA PHE A 534 23.17 -12.85 -7.99
C PHE A 534 23.21 -11.48 -8.68
N GLU A 535 24.34 -10.79 -8.65
CA GLU A 535 24.57 -9.52 -9.36
C GLU A 535 24.92 -9.71 -10.84
N SER A 536 25.23 -10.93 -11.27
CA SER A 536 25.50 -11.25 -12.68
C SER A 536 24.23 -11.14 -13.52
N ALA A 537 24.38 -11.09 -14.84
CA ALA A 537 23.22 -11.13 -15.74
C ALA A 537 22.40 -12.41 -15.56
N ALA A 538 23.05 -13.57 -15.40
CA ALA A 538 22.37 -14.84 -15.20
C ALA A 538 21.74 -14.93 -13.80
N GLY A 539 22.40 -14.40 -12.76
CA GLY A 539 21.84 -14.33 -11.41
C GLY A 539 20.64 -13.40 -11.30
N PHE A 540 20.61 -12.30 -12.07
CA PHE A 540 19.45 -11.43 -12.18
C PHE A 540 18.26 -12.14 -12.86
N GLU A 541 18.54 -12.87 -13.95
CA GLU A 541 17.55 -13.70 -14.65
C GLU A 541 16.99 -14.82 -13.77
N PHE A 542 17.87 -15.49 -12.99
CA PHE A 542 17.47 -16.46 -11.97
C PHE A 542 16.49 -15.85 -10.97
N ASN A 543 16.84 -14.68 -10.41
CA ASN A 543 16.00 -13.98 -9.44
C ASN A 543 14.62 -13.66 -10.01
N ARG A 544 14.57 -13.22 -11.27
CA ARG A 544 13.32 -12.92 -11.96
C ARG A 544 12.49 -14.17 -12.16
N GLU A 545 13.08 -15.21 -12.73
CA GLU A 545 12.41 -16.46 -13.02
C GLU A 545 11.81 -17.10 -11.76
N LEU A 546 12.56 -17.07 -10.64
CA LEU A 546 12.12 -17.65 -9.37
C LEU A 546 10.82 -17.02 -8.82
N ARG A 547 10.55 -15.74 -9.11
CA ARG A 547 9.34 -15.02 -8.64
C ARG A 547 8.07 -15.42 -9.38
N ASN A 548 8.23 -15.97 -10.58
CA ASN A 548 7.12 -16.43 -11.41
C ASN A 548 6.67 -17.85 -11.04
N VAL A 549 7.50 -18.59 -10.28
CA VAL A 549 7.19 -19.95 -9.84
C VAL A 549 5.90 -19.93 -9.01
N GLY A 550 4.96 -20.76 -9.43
CA GLY A 550 3.63 -20.88 -8.87
C GLY A 550 2.72 -21.62 -9.84
N TRP A 551 1.47 -21.81 -9.46
CA TRP A 551 0.49 -22.44 -10.33
C TRP A 551 0.24 -21.58 -11.60
N GLY A 552 -0.03 -22.24 -12.72
CA GLY A 552 -0.30 -21.59 -14.01
C GLY A 552 0.95 -21.06 -14.74
N TYR A 553 2.15 -21.39 -14.26
CA TYR A 553 3.42 -21.01 -14.89
C TYR A 553 4.39 -22.18 -14.99
N ASN A 554 4.96 -22.37 -16.18
CA ASN A 554 6.02 -23.33 -16.41
C ASN A 554 7.37 -22.61 -16.32
N PRO A 555 8.16 -22.84 -15.26
CA PRO A 555 9.41 -22.16 -15.09
C PRO A 555 10.44 -22.59 -16.16
N ASP A 556 11.19 -21.62 -16.67
CA ASP A 556 12.38 -21.83 -17.46
C ASP A 556 13.48 -22.39 -16.55
N ARG A 557 13.49 -23.72 -16.42
CA ARG A 557 14.41 -24.48 -15.57
C ARG A 557 15.87 -24.12 -15.84
N LYS A 558 16.24 -23.81 -17.09
CA LYS A 558 17.60 -23.40 -17.44
C LYS A 558 17.98 -22.07 -16.79
N LYS A 559 17.08 -21.09 -16.72
CA LYS A 559 17.32 -19.83 -15.97
C LYS A 559 17.43 -20.06 -14.47
N LEU A 560 16.82 -21.13 -13.96
CA LEU A 560 16.96 -21.59 -12.59
C LEU A 560 18.18 -22.51 -12.36
N PHE A 561 19.07 -22.63 -13.35
CA PHE A 561 20.24 -23.51 -13.32
C PHE A 561 19.91 -25.00 -13.08
N LEU A 562 18.67 -25.39 -13.37
CA LEU A 562 18.19 -26.76 -13.36
C LEU A 562 18.34 -27.35 -14.76
N GLN A 563 18.90 -28.57 -14.84
CA GLN A 563 19.03 -29.34 -16.08
C GLN A 563 17.70 -29.97 -16.48
#